data_AF-A0A099WHZ6-F1
#
_entry.id   AF-A0A099WHZ6-F1
#
_cell.length_a   1.000
_cell.length_b   1.000
_cell.length_c   1.000
_cell.angle_alpha   90.00
_cell.angle_beta   90.00
_cell.angle_gamma   90.00
#
_symmetry.space_group_name_H-M   'P 1'
#
loop_
_entity.id
_entity.type
_entity.pdbx_description
1 polymer ?
#
loop_
_entity_poly.entity_id
_entity_poly.type
_entity_poly.pdbx_seq_one_letter_code
_entity_poly.pdbx_strand_id
1 'polypeptide(L)' 'MMGLSNAQINLLRHALGLDNAKKAYRNYYAAVSTDAKEWEKLVEKGYAKNGVETKLVDYYHVSESGKRFLESIGIEGVWG' A
#
# COMPACT_ATOMS: atom_id res chain seq x y z
N MET A 1 7.15 15.57 -9.01
CA MET A 1 6.38 14.55 -8.26
C MET A 1 7.38 13.81 -7.38
N MET A 2 7.28 13.91 -6.05
CA MET A 2 8.23 13.25 -5.15
C MET A 2 7.99 11.74 -5.19
N GLY A 3 9.01 10.95 -5.56
CA GLY A 3 8.90 9.50 -5.65
C GLY A 3 8.67 8.82 -4.29
N LEU A 4 8.16 7.59 -4.33
CA LEU A 4 8.11 6.70 -3.17
C LEU A 4 9.47 6.01 -2.98
N SER A 5 9.83 5.74 -1.72
CA SER A 5 10.99 4.90 -1.43
C SER A 5 10.71 3.44 -1.77
N ASN A 6 11.75 2.62 -1.94
CA ASN A 6 11.59 1.17 -2.16
C ASN A 6 10.83 0.50 -1.01
N ALA A 7 11.02 0.95 0.24
CA ALA A 7 10.27 0.44 1.38
C ALA A 7 8.77 0.74 1.25
N GLN A 8 8.42 1.96 0.84
CA GLN A 8 7.03 2.36 0.59
C GLN A 8 6.40 1.57 -0.57
N ILE A 9 7.15 1.35 -1.66
CA ILE A 9 6.71 0.51 -2.77
C ILE A 9 6.44 -0.92 -2.30
N ASN A 10 7.34 -1.48 -1.49
CA ASN A 10 7.18 -2.84 -0.96
C ASN A 10 5.96 -2.95 -0.03
N LEU A 11 5.65 -1.94 0.78
CA LEU A 11 4.43 -1.92 1.60
C LEU A 11 3.16 -1.97 0.73
N LEU A 12 3.10 -1.17 -0.35
CA LEU A 12 1.96 -1.18 -1.27
C LEU A 12 1.81 -2.54 -1.96
N ARG A 13 2.92 -3.15 -2.43
CA ARG A 13 2.92 -4.49 -3.02
C ARG A 13 2.44 -5.55 -2.03
N HIS A 14 2.92 -5.48 -0.79
CA HIS A 14 2.54 -6.40 0.27
C HIS A 14 1.04 -6.33 0.53
N ALA A 15 0.48 -5.13 0.65
CA ALA A 15 -0.95 -4.93 0.88
C ALA A 15 -1.83 -5.50 -0.24
N LEU A 16 -1.31 -5.56 -1.48
CA LEU A 16 -1.97 -6.19 -2.62
C LEU A 16 -1.73 -7.71 -2.72
N GLY A 17 -0.82 -8.26 -1.90
CA GLY A 17 -0.43 -9.67 -1.95
C GLY A 17 0.55 -10.00 -3.08
N LEU A 18 1.17 -8.99 -3.69
CA LEU A 18 2.05 -9.14 -4.86
C LEU A 18 3.47 -9.63 -4.52
N ASP A 19 3.75 -9.92 -3.26
CA ASP A 19 5.02 -10.52 -2.85
C ASP A 19 5.09 -12.00 -3.24
N ASN A 20 3.94 -12.67 -3.26
CA ASN A 20 3.82 -14.11 -3.51
C ASN A 20 2.89 -14.45 -4.68
N ALA A 21 2.20 -13.46 -5.26
CA ALA A 21 1.25 -13.64 -6.35
C ALA A 21 1.54 -12.71 -7.52
N LYS A 22 1.20 -13.17 -8.74
CA LYS A 22 1.33 -12.37 -9.98
C LYS A 22 0.19 -11.39 -10.19
N LYS A 23 -0.89 -11.51 -9.42
CA LYS A 23 -2.09 -10.69 -9.47
C LYS A 23 -2.52 -10.37 -8.04
N ALA A 24 -2.96 -9.14 -7.84
CA ALA A 24 -3.52 -8.72 -6.58
C ALA A 24 -4.73 -9.61 -6.27
N TYR A 25 -4.82 -10.07 -5.02
CA TYR A 25 -5.95 -10.88 -4.54
C TYR A 25 -6.51 -10.35 -3.21
N ARG A 26 -5.87 -9.30 -2.69
CA ARG A 26 -6.25 -8.56 -1.50
C ARG A 26 -5.95 -7.09 -1.72
N ASN A 27 -6.40 -6.26 -0.79
CA ASN A 27 -5.98 -4.87 -0.71
C ASN A 27 -6.14 -4.41 0.73
N TYR A 28 -5.38 -4.97 1.66
CA TYR A 28 -5.37 -4.53 3.05
C TYR A 28 -4.03 -4.86 3.71
N TYR A 29 -3.58 -3.98 4.60
CA TYR A 29 -2.41 -4.16 5.45
C TYR A 29 -2.80 -3.83 6.88
N ALA A 30 -2.52 -4.73 7.82
CA ALA A 30 -2.76 -4.52 9.23
C ALA A 30 -1.44 -4.03 9.87
N ALA A 31 -1.28 -2.72 10.01
CA ALA A 31 -0.05 -2.13 10.50
C ALA A 31 -0.01 -2.14 12.02
N VAL A 32 1.07 -2.71 12.55
CA VAL A 32 1.49 -2.43 13.93
C VAL A 32 2.15 -1.05 13.98
N SER A 33 2.27 -0.49 15.19
CA SER A 33 2.70 0.90 15.42
C SER A 33 4.01 1.31 14.75
N THR A 34 4.91 0.37 14.44
CA THR A 34 6.17 0.65 13.73
C THR A 34 5.98 0.98 12.26
N ASP A 35 5.00 0.36 11.59
CA ASP A 35 4.75 0.55 10.15
C ASP A 35 3.70 1.63 9.88
N ALA A 36 2.87 1.96 10.88
CA ALA A 36 1.83 2.98 10.79
C ALA A 36 2.36 4.32 10.27
N LYS A 37 3.53 4.77 10.73
CA LYS A 37 4.16 6.03 10.29
C LYS A 37 4.46 6.08 8.79
N GLU A 38 4.84 4.97 8.17
CA GLU A 38 5.09 4.93 6.73
C GLU A 38 3.79 4.88 5.93
N TRP A 39 2.78 4.21 6.48
CA TRP A 39 1.44 4.21 5.91
C TRP A 39 0.75 5.57 5.99
N GLU A 40 0.89 6.30 7.09
CA GLU A 40 0.41 7.68 7.23
C GLU A 40 1.01 8.60 6.16
N LYS A 41 2.33 8.54 5.93
CA LYS A 41 2.97 9.27 4.83
C LYS A 41 2.43 8.88 3.47
N LEU A 42 2.10 7.61 3.26
CA LEU A 42 1.48 7.13 2.01
C LEU A 42 0.05 7.67 1.85
N VAL A 43 -0.70 7.81 2.94
CA VAL A 43 -2.02 8.45 2.96
C VAL A 43 -1.91 9.94 2.65
N GLU A 44 -0.99 10.66 3.29
CA GLU A 44 -0.73 12.09 3.04
C GLU A 44 -0.36 12.36 1.57
N LYS A 45 0.44 11.46 0.98
CA LYS A 45 0.81 11.51 -0.45
C LYS A 45 -0.30 11.02 -1.39
N GLY A 46 -1.40 10.47 -0.87
CA GLY A 46 -2.54 9.98 -1.64
C GLY A 46 -2.36 8.60 -2.28
N TYR A 47 -1.31 7.84 -1.95
CA TYR A 47 -1.08 6.49 -2.48
C TYR A 47 -1.73 5.37 -1.64
N ALA A 48 -2.20 5.71 -0.43
CA ALA A 48 -2.94 4.81 0.44
C ALA A 48 -4.18 5.51 1.04
N LYS A 49 -5.06 4.73 1.66
CA LYS A 49 -6.20 5.19 2.47
C LYS A 49 -6.17 4.46 3.81
N ASN A 50 -6.46 5.17 4.89
CA ASN A 50 -6.79 4.55 6.17
C ASN A 50 -8.13 3.81 6.02
N GLY A 51 -8.18 2.59 6.55
CA GLY A 51 -9.39 1.79 6.73
C GLY A 51 -9.96 2.01 8.13
N VAL A 52 -10.09 0.92 8.90
CA VAL A 52 -10.64 0.94 10.26
C VAL A 52 -9.50 1.02 11.27
N GLU A 53 -9.50 2.04 12.11
CA GLU A 53 -8.63 2.07 13.29
C GLU A 53 -9.21 1.14 14.36
N THR A 54 -8.39 0.23 14.86
CA THR A 54 -8.70 -0.54 16.07
C THR A 54 -7.74 -0.13 17.18
N LYS A 55 -8.07 -0.44 18.43
CA LYS A 55 -7.18 -0.13 19.58
C LYS A 55 -5.78 -0.76 19.49
N LEU A 56 -5.58 -1.71 18.59
CA LEU A 56 -4.36 -2.52 18.50
C LEU A 56 -3.67 -2.44 17.14
N VAL A 57 -4.42 -2.17 16.06
CA VAL A 57 -3.93 -2.25 14.69
C VAL A 57 -4.67 -1.27 13.79
N ASP A 58 -3.94 -0.58 12.93
CA ASP A 58 -4.50 0.29 11.90
C ASP A 58 -4.52 -0.44 10.57
N TYR A 59 -5.68 -0.48 9.93
CA TYR A 59 -5.81 -1.11 8.62
C TYR A 59 -5.61 -0.07 7.52
N TYR A 60 -4.78 -0.39 6.53
CA TYR A 60 -4.55 0.48 5.37
C TYR A 60 -4.83 -0.24 4.06
N HIS A 61 -5.24 0.54 3.07
CA HIS A 61 -5.56 0.06 1.73
C HIS A 61 -4.78 0.88 0.70
N VAL A 62 -4.29 0.23 -0.37
CA VAL A 62 -3.71 0.95 -1.51
C VAL A 62 -4.83 1.68 -2.25
N SER A 63 -4.64 2.98 -2.49
CA SER A 63 -5.59 3.80 -3.25
C SER A 63 -5.50 3.52 -4.75
N GLU A 64 -6.44 4.03 -5.54
CA GLU A 64 -6.34 3.92 -7.01
C GLU A 64 -5.10 4.64 -7.54
N SER A 65 -4.76 5.82 -7.02
CA SER A 65 -3.52 6.53 -7.35
C SER A 65 -2.28 5.73 -6.96
N GLY A 66 -2.32 4.99 -5.84
CA GLY A 66 -1.32 3.99 -5.46
C GLY A 66 -1.15 2.90 -6.51
N LYS A 67 -2.24 2.27 -6.94
CA LYS A 67 -2.23 1.23 -7.98
C LYS A 67 -1.71 1.76 -9.32
N ARG A 68 -2.20 2.92 -9.76
CA ARG A 68 -1.72 3.59 -10.99
C ARG A 68 -0.23 3.91 -10.93
N PHE A 69 0.27 4.35 -9.77
CA PHE A 69 1.69 4.59 -9.60
C PHE A 69 2.51 3.29 -9.72
N LEU A 70 2.10 2.21 -9.05
CA LEU A 70 2.77 0.91 -9.16
C LEU A 70 2.79 0.40 -10.61
N GLU A 71 1.68 0.53 -11.34
CA GLU A 71 1.60 0.20 -12.76
C GLU A 71 2.53 1.08 -13.61
N SER A 72 2.59 2.40 -13.33
CA SER A 72 3.47 3.32 -14.07
C SER A 72 4.96 3.02 -13.92
N ILE A 73 5.35 2.30 -12.86
CA ILE A 73 6.73 1.87 -12.63
C ILE A 73 6.97 0.39 -12.99
N GLY A 74 6.02 -0.25 -13.69
CA GLY A 74 6.16 -1.59 -14.23
C GLY A 74 5.77 -2.72 -13.30
N ILE A 75 5.05 -2.46 -12.20
CA ILE A 75 4.48 -3.53 -11.38
C ILE A 75 3.14 -3.97 -11.97
N GLU A 76 3.11 -5.19 -12.46
CA GLU A 76 1.93 -5.80 -13.08
C GLU A 76 0.97 -6.39 -12.05
N GLY A 77 -0.27 -6.69 -12.50
CA GLY A 77 -1.24 -7.43 -11.69
C GLY A 77 -1.87 -6.63 -10.55
N VAL A 78 -1.62 -5.33 -10.43
CA VAL A 78 -2.14 -4.45 -9.36
C VAL A 78 -3.67 -4.30 -9.36
N TRP A 79 -4.30 -4.63 -10.49
CA TRP A 79 -5.76 -4.62 -10.71
C TRP A 79 -6.40 -6.02 -10.67
N GLY A 80 -5.61 -7.03 -10.30
CA GLY A 80 -5.97 -8.45 -10.28
C GLY A 80 -7.31 -8.78 -9.64
#